data_AF-A0A482ZGF7-F1
#
_entry.id   AF-A0A482ZGF7-F1
#
_cell.length_a   1.000
_cell.length_b   1.000
_cell.length_c   1.000
_cell.angle_alpha   90.00
_cell.angle_beta   90.00
_cell.angle_gamma   90.00
#
_symmetry.space_group_name_H-M   'P 1'
#
loop_
_entity.id
_entity.type
_entity.pdbx_description
1 polymer ?
#
loop_
_entity_poly.entity_id
_entity_poly.type
_entity_poly.pdbx_seq_one_letter_code
_entity_poly.pdbx_strand_id
1 'polypeptide(L)'
;MGNHNDQILNIFNSILKIDGRKFGQNSKEYYGLSDDAKGVQWNIAISKENRNTRLGVNLEGMKYQNWPIAKFIENEKNEMALCNINKIPKADKIIVGFYRDAWQCSSRPNINEYHIQETPLSQLNNNIYTSILNEAHSCLDAGKNYKGRAKQNVTRGGKLVEMEVSPHLNIYMYLPYNSSKSEMENIFTTLQPVYELVIKQSTQ
;
A
#
# COMPACT_ATOMS: atom_id res chain seq x y z
N MET A 1 -15.76 6.09 -23.82
CA MET A 1 -14.47 6.18 -23.10
C MET A 1 -14.41 5.33 -21.81
N GLY A 2 -15.49 4.66 -21.36
CA GLY A 2 -15.48 3.78 -20.17
C GLY A 2 -15.01 2.33 -20.39
N ASN A 3 -14.80 1.88 -21.63
CA ASN A 3 -14.66 0.44 -21.91
C ASN A 3 -13.39 -0.21 -21.33
N HIS A 4 -12.23 0.46 -21.39
CA HIS A 4 -10.96 -0.15 -21.00
C HIS A 4 -10.80 -0.29 -19.47
N ASN A 5 -11.07 0.79 -18.73
CA ASN A 5 -10.89 0.78 -17.28
C ASN A 5 -11.90 -0.17 -16.62
N ASP A 6 -13.16 -0.16 -17.08
CA ASP A 6 -14.17 -1.11 -16.60
C ASP A 6 -13.76 -2.55 -16.91
N GLN A 7 -13.18 -2.81 -18.07
CA GLN A 7 -12.66 -4.13 -18.43
C GLN A 7 -11.56 -4.61 -17.48
N ILE A 8 -10.56 -3.77 -17.17
CA ILE A 8 -9.47 -4.13 -16.25
C ILE A 8 -10.00 -4.40 -14.83
N LEU A 9 -10.93 -3.59 -14.35
CA LEU A 9 -11.57 -3.80 -13.05
C LEU A 9 -12.40 -5.09 -13.02
N ASN A 10 -13.09 -5.41 -14.11
CA ASN A 10 -13.83 -6.68 -14.25
C ASN A 10 -12.89 -7.90 -14.29
N ILE A 11 -11.72 -7.78 -14.93
CA ILE A 11 -10.71 -8.84 -14.94
C ILE A 11 -10.18 -9.08 -13.52
N PHE A 12 -9.90 -8.02 -12.75
CA PHE A 12 -9.47 -8.12 -11.34
C PHE A 12 -10.48 -8.94 -10.51
N ASN A 13 -11.77 -8.57 -10.57
CA ASN A 13 -12.85 -9.30 -9.90
C ASN A 13 -12.94 -10.76 -10.37
N SER A 14 -12.80 -11.01 -11.69
CA SER A 14 -12.84 -12.36 -12.26
C SER A 14 -11.70 -13.26 -11.78
N ILE A 15 -10.49 -12.73 -11.65
CA ILE A 15 -9.31 -13.50 -11.20
C ILE A 15 -9.48 -13.90 -9.73
N LEU A 16 -9.85 -12.95 -8.87
CA LEU A 16 -10.00 -13.18 -7.43
C LEU A 16 -11.35 -13.82 -7.06
N LYS A 17 -12.30 -13.88 -8.00
CA LYS A 17 -13.67 -14.38 -7.81
C LYS A 17 -14.42 -13.65 -6.68
N ILE A 18 -14.38 -12.33 -6.74
CA ILE A 18 -14.96 -11.42 -5.73
C ILE A 18 -15.78 -10.32 -6.41
N ASP A 19 -16.62 -9.66 -5.59
CA ASP A 19 -17.14 -8.33 -5.89
C ASP A 19 -16.29 -7.29 -5.16
N GLY A 20 -15.25 -6.80 -5.83
CA GLY A 20 -14.29 -5.87 -5.22
C GLY A 20 -14.93 -4.59 -4.70
N ARG A 21 -14.41 -4.09 -3.58
CA ARG A 21 -14.83 -2.83 -2.97
C ARG A 21 -14.21 -1.65 -3.70
N LYS A 22 -15.06 -0.74 -4.18
CA LYS A 22 -14.61 0.51 -4.81
C LYS A 22 -13.92 1.43 -3.81
N PHE A 23 -12.82 2.02 -4.24
CA PHE A 23 -12.17 3.14 -3.56
C PHE A 23 -11.82 4.26 -4.55
N GLY A 24 -11.50 5.43 -3.99
CA GLY A 24 -11.18 6.64 -4.73
C GLY A 24 -11.99 7.82 -4.23
N GLN A 25 -11.44 9.02 -4.37
CA GLN A 25 -12.10 10.29 -4.05
C GLN A 25 -11.79 11.28 -5.16
N ASN A 26 -12.67 12.25 -5.43
CA ASN A 26 -12.45 13.23 -6.50
C ASN A 26 -11.11 13.98 -6.38
N SER A 27 -10.70 14.29 -5.14
CA SER A 27 -9.45 14.97 -4.79
C SER A 27 -8.18 14.10 -4.80
N LYS A 28 -8.31 12.79 -5.02
CA LYS A 28 -7.18 11.83 -5.05
C LYS A 28 -6.86 11.43 -6.49
N GLU A 29 -5.58 11.20 -6.77
CA GLU A 29 -5.12 10.80 -8.11
C GLU A 29 -5.68 9.44 -8.53
N TYR A 30 -5.84 8.51 -7.58
CA TYR A 30 -6.21 7.12 -7.88
C TYR A 30 -7.66 6.78 -7.51
N TYR A 31 -8.24 5.86 -8.28
CA TYR A 31 -9.47 5.14 -7.96
C TYR A 31 -9.33 3.67 -8.37
N GLY A 32 -10.16 2.77 -7.83
CA GLY A 32 -9.98 1.34 -8.12
C GLY A 32 -10.82 0.39 -7.26
N LEU A 33 -10.35 -0.85 -7.15
CA LEU A 33 -10.98 -1.94 -6.39
C LEU A 33 -9.99 -2.59 -5.42
N SER A 34 -10.47 -2.98 -4.25
CA SER A 34 -9.79 -3.93 -3.37
C SER A 34 -10.63 -5.19 -3.14
N ASP A 35 -9.99 -6.24 -2.63
CA ASP A 35 -10.69 -7.46 -2.19
C ASP A 35 -11.45 -7.34 -0.86
N ASP A 36 -11.45 -6.14 -0.25
CA ASP A 36 -12.05 -5.83 1.05
C ASP A 36 -11.59 -6.74 2.21
N ALA A 37 -10.44 -7.42 2.07
CA ALA A 37 -9.87 -8.21 3.16
C ALA A 37 -9.55 -7.31 4.37
N LYS A 38 -9.71 -7.83 5.59
CA LYS A 38 -9.31 -7.11 6.80
C LYS A 38 -7.80 -7.25 7.01
N GLY A 39 -7.06 -6.14 6.91
CA GLY A 39 -5.62 -6.13 7.03
C GLY A 39 -4.95 -6.04 5.66
N VAL A 40 -4.26 -7.11 5.25
CA VAL A 40 -3.57 -7.19 3.95
C VAL A 40 -4.60 -7.47 2.86
N GLN A 41 -4.56 -6.70 1.79
CA GLN A 41 -5.55 -6.71 0.70
C GLN A 41 -4.84 -6.77 -0.65
N TRP A 42 -5.45 -7.44 -1.61
CA TRP A 42 -5.17 -7.15 -3.01
C TRP A 42 -5.89 -5.89 -3.44
N ASN A 43 -5.22 -5.04 -4.21
CA ASN A 43 -5.84 -3.87 -4.83
C ASN A 43 -5.41 -3.66 -6.29
N ILE A 44 -6.28 -3.01 -7.05
CA ILE A 44 -5.98 -2.45 -8.35
C ILE A 44 -6.36 -0.97 -8.35
N ALA A 45 -5.45 -0.10 -8.76
CA ALA A 45 -5.63 1.35 -8.74
C ALA A 45 -5.27 1.96 -10.10
N ILE A 46 -6.12 2.86 -10.60
CA ILE A 46 -5.96 3.54 -11.89
C ILE A 46 -5.72 5.03 -11.62
N SER A 47 -4.62 5.59 -12.12
CA SER A 47 -4.36 7.04 -12.06
C SER A 47 -5.32 7.79 -12.98
N LYS A 48 -5.91 8.87 -12.48
CA LYS A 48 -6.76 9.78 -13.26
C LYS A 48 -5.96 10.62 -14.26
N GLU A 49 -4.69 10.88 -13.96
CA GLU A 49 -3.86 11.79 -14.76
C GLU A 49 -3.24 11.08 -15.95
N ASN A 50 -2.47 10.03 -15.69
CA ASN A 50 -1.67 9.35 -16.72
C ASN A 50 -2.22 7.97 -17.10
N ARG A 51 -3.34 7.54 -16.50
CA ARG A 51 -3.98 6.23 -16.72
C ARG A 51 -3.09 5.03 -16.44
N ASN A 52 -2.00 5.22 -15.69
CA ASN A 52 -1.21 4.10 -15.20
C ASN A 52 -2.06 3.27 -14.23
N THR A 53 -2.03 1.97 -14.43
CA THR A 53 -2.70 1.02 -13.55
C THR A 53 -1.67 0.34 -12.67
N ARG A 54 -1.95 0.26 -11.37
CA ARG A 54 -1.15 -0.43 -10.36
C ARG A 54 -1.95 -1.63 -9.88
N LEU A 55 -1.35 -2.81 -9.86
CA LEU A 55 -1.91 -4.01 -9.23
C LEU A 55 -0.95 -4.42 -8.12
N GLY A 56 -1.46 -4.58 -6.90
CA GLY A 56 -0.59 -4.70 -5.74
C GLY A 56 -1.23 -5.25 -4.47
N VAL A 57 -0.37 -5.33 -3.47
CA VAL A 57 -0.66 -5.70 -2.09
C VAL A 57 -0.71 -4.42 -1.27
N ASN A 58 -1.75 -4.30 -0.47
CA ASN A 58 -2.09 -3.10 0.27
C ASN A 58 -2.26 -3.42 1.75
N LEU A 59 -1.68 -2.60 2.63
CA LEU A 59 -1.86 -2.70 4.07
C LEU A 59 -2.07 -1.31 4.66
N GLU A 60 -3.31 -0.99 5.00
CA GLU A 60 -3.69 0.34 5.49
C GLU A 60 -3.48 0.49 7.00
N GLY A 61 -3.12 1.69 7.45
CA GLY A 61 -3.07 2.09 8.86
C GLY A 61 -4.44 2.36 9.50
N MET A 62 -5.40 1.49 9.24
CA MET A 62 -6.74 1.56 9.82
C MET A 62 -6.87 0.71 11.08
N LYS A 63 -7.88 1.03 11.88
CA LYS A 63 -8.31 0.26 13.06
C LYS A 63 -8.93 -1.08 12.64
N TYR A 64 -8.10 -1.99 12.18
CA TYR A 64 -8.42 -3.41 12.19
C TYR A 64 -8.14 -4.00 13.58
N GLN A 65 -8.66 -5.19 13.84
CA GLN A 65 -8.29 -5.94 15.03
C GLN A 65 -6.76 -6.10 15.05
N ASN A 66 -6.13 -5.69 16.16
CA ASN A 66 -4.69 -5.79 16.43
C ASN A 66 -3.72 -4.90 15.62
N TRP A 67 -4.21 -3.92 14.83
CA TRP A 67 -3.35 -2.97 14.09
C TRP A 67 -2.28 -3.65 13.21
N PRO A 68 -2.68 -4.41 12.17
CA PRO A 68 -1.77 -5.28 11.39
C PRO A 68 -0.53 -4.57 10.83
N ILE A 69 -0.62 -3.28 10.46
CA ILE A 69 0.55 -2.53 9.99
C ILE A 69 1.59 -2.27 11.08
N ALA A 70 1.18 -2.09 12.34
CA ALA A 70 2.11 -1.93 13.45
C ALA A 70 2.91 -3.21 13.62
N LYS A 71 2.21 -4.34 13.63
CA LYS A 71 2.80 -5.68 13.73
C LYS A 71 3.78 -5.96 12.58
N PHE A 72 3.36 -5.64 11.34
CA PHE A 72 4.22 -5.71 10.16
C PHE A 72 5.51 -4.93 10.35
N ILE A 73 5.43 -3.65 10.72
CA ILE A 73 6.59 -2.78 10.88
C ILE A 73 7.51 -3.29 12.00
N GLU A 74 6.94 -3.68 13.15
CA GLU A 74 7.71 -4.21 14.29
C GLU A 74 8.47 -5.49 13.93
N ASN A 75 7.82 -6.43 13.26
CA ASN A 75 8.48 -7.66 12.83
C ASN A 75 9.56 -7.37 11.77
N GLU A 76 9.27 -6.50 10.79
CA GLU A 76 10.23 -6.15 9.74
C GLU A 76 11.46 -5.41 10.27
N LYS A 77 11.30 -4.63 11.35
CA LYS A 77 12.45 -4.01 12.04
C LYS A 77 13.39 -5.05 12.66
N ASN A 78 12.90 -6.25 12.98
CA ASN A 78 13.70 -7.33 13.55
C ASN A 78 14.26 -8.26 12.48
N GLU A 79 13.44 -8.64 11.49
CA GLU A 79 13.77 -9.69 10.53
C GLU A 79 14.25 -9.17 9.17
N MET A 80 13.88 -7.94 8.81
CA MET A 80 14.11 -7.35 7.48
C MET A 80 13.65 -8.29 6.35
N ALA A 81 12.55 -9.03 6.54
CA ALA A 81 12.24 -10.16 5.68
C ALA A 81 11.86 -9.73 4.27
N LEU A 82 11.25 -8.55 4.08
CA LEU A 82 10.97 -8.01 2.74
C LEU A 82 12.26 -7.62 2.01
N CYS A 83 13.28 -7.13 2.72
CA CYS A 83 14.59 -6.87 2.14
C CYS A 83 15.32 -8.17 1.78
N ASN A 84 15.10 -9.22 2.57
CA ASN A 84 15.76 -10.52 2.43
C ASN A 84 14.95 -11.54 1.62
N ILE A 85 13.84 -11.12 1.00
CA ILE A 85 13.01 -12.03 0.21
C ILE A 85 13.76 -12.45 -1.05
N ASN A 86 14.32 -13.65 -1.00
CA ASN A 86 15.13 -14.17 -2.08
C ASN A 86 14.27 -14.59 -3.27
N LYS A 87 14.81 -14.40 -4.49
CA LYS A 87 14.30 -14.98 -5.75
C LYS A 87 12.87 -14.56 -6.14
N ILE A 88 12.51 -13.28 -5.99
CA ILE A 88 11.31 -12.77 -6.66
C ILE A 88 11.63 -12.40 -8.11
N PRO A 89 10.98 -13.04 -9.11
CA PRO A 89 11.13 -12.62 -10.49
C PRO A 89 10.74 -11.15 -10.65
N LYS A 90 11.50 -10.40 -11.46
CA LYS A 90 11.20 -8.98 -11.77
C LYS A 90 11.15 -8.08 -10.53
N ALA A 91 12.01 -8.32 -9.53
CA ALA A 91 12.12 -7.46 -8.34
C ALA A 91 12.45 -5.97 -8.67
N ASP A 92 13.01 -5.69 -9.84
CA ASP A 92 13.21 -4.33 -10.39
C ASP A 92 11.90 -3.64 -10.83
N LYS A 93 10.85 -4.42 -11.09
CA LYS A 93 9.52 -3.94 -11.51
C LYS A 93 8.52 -3.83 -10.35
N ILE A 94 8.83 -4.43 -9.20
CA ILE A 94 7.99 -4.37 -8.00
C ILE A 94 8.37 -3.13 -7.23
N ILE A 95 7.43 -2.21 -7.02
CA ILE A 95 7.62 -0.99 -6.25
C ILE A 95 7.12 -1.21 -4.83
N VAL A 96 7.95 -0.92 -3.85
CA VAL A 96 7.60 -0.87 -2.42
C VAL A 96 7.40 0.59 -2.06
N GLY A 97 6.17 0.95 -1.70
CA GLY A 97 5.78 2.30 -1.30
C GLY A 97 5.27 2.36 0.13
N PHE A 98 5.82 3.30 0.89
CA PHE A 98 5.29 3.71 2.19
C PHE A 98 4.80 5.15 2.14
N TYR A 99 3.66 5.36 2.78
CA TYR A 99 2.98 6.64 2.80
C TYR A 99 2.52 6.99 4.22
N ARG A 100 2.30 8.28 4.44
CA ARG A 100 1.74 8.88 5.66
C ARG A 100 0.34 9.39 5.35
N ASP A 101 -0.66 8.63 5.77
CA ASP A 101 -2.04 9.06 5.70
C ASP A 101 -2.35 10.01 6.86
N ALA A 102 -2.74 11.25 6.57
CA ALA A 102 -3.33 12.15 7.55
C ALA A 102 -4.85 11.92 7.63
N TRP A 103 -5.41 11.95 8.83
CA TRP A 103 -6.81 11.61 9.09
C TRP A 103 -7.61 12.82 9.57
N GLN A 104 -8.80 12.97 8.98
CA GLN A 104 -9.85 13.84 9.48
C GLN A 104 -11.16 13.02 9.48
N CYS A 105 -11.52 12.49 10.64
CA CYS A 105 -12.59 11.50 10.80
C CYS A 105 -12.36 10.28 9.89
N SER A 106 -13.25 10.02 8.93
CA SER A 106 -13.13 8.96 7.92
C SER A 106 -12.40 9.38 6.64
N SER A 107 -12.04 10.67 6.51
CA SER A 107 -11.37 11.21 5.32
C SER A 107 -9.85 11.24 5.48
N ARG A 108 -9.14 11.15 4.35
CA ARG A 108 -7.68 11.20 4.25
C ARG A 108 -7.24 12.41 3.42
N PRO A 109 -7.20 13.64 3.97
CA PRO A 109 -6.77 14.81 3.22
C PRO A 109 -5.34 14.69 2.66
N ASN A 110 -5.05 15.44 1.59
CA ASN A 110 -3.70 15.53 1.05
C ASN A 110 -2.80 16.36 1.98
N ILE A 111 -1.57 15.90 2.19
CA ILE A 111 -0.51 16.58 2.91
C ILE A 111 0.78 16.52 2.09
N ASN A 112 1.71 17.44 2.32
CA ASN A 112 2.99 17.45 1.59
C ASN A 112 3.87 16.25 1.99
N GLU A 113 3.77 15.81 3.23
CA GLU A 113 4.55 14.71 3.80
C GLU A 113 3.93 13.33 3.50
N TYR A 114 3.04 13.24 2.50
CA TYR A 114 2.31 12.01 2.17
C TYR A 114 3.25 10.88 1.77
N HIS A 115 4.29 11.17 1.00
CA HIS A 115 5.28 10.17 0.60
C HIS A 115 6.35 10.02 1.68
N ILE A 116 6.49 8.81 2.22
CA ILE A 116 7.66 8.44 3.03
C ILE A 116 8.78 8.01 2.08
N GLN A 117 8.52 6.98 1.28
CA GLN A 117 9.46 6.52 0.25
C GLN A 117 8.73 5.61 -0.75
N GLU A 118 9.16 5.65 -2.01
CA GLU A 118 8.90 4.60 -3.00
C GLU A 118 10.22 4.14 -3.59
N THR A 119 10.42 2.82 -3.70
CA THR A 119 11.65 2.26 -4.29
C THR A 119 11.38 0.89 -4.92
N PRO A 120 12.06 0.51 -6.01
CA PRO A 120 12.03 -0.86 -6.50
C PRO A 120 12.49 -1.84 -5.41
N LEU A 121 11.85 -3.01 -5.31
CA LEU A 121 12.20 -4.05 -4.35
C LEU A 121 13.68 -4.47 -4.50
N SER A 122 14.18 -4.54 -5.73
CA SER A 122 15.60 -4.83 -6.01
C SER A 122 16.59 -3.81 -5.44
N GLN A 123 16.15 -2.59 -5.11
CA GLN A 123 16.97 -1.53 -4.53
C GLN A 123 16.76 -1.38 -3.02
N LEU A 124 15.82 -2.15 -2.45
CA LEU A 124 15.57 -2.15 -1.03
C LEU A 124 16.74 -2.87 -0.34
N ASN A 125 17.55 -2.09 0.39
CA ASN A 125 18.63 -2.61 1.23
C ASN A 125 18.35 -2.27 2.71
N ASN A 126 19.08 -2.91 3.62
CA ASN A 126 18.88 -2.76 5.06
C ASN A 126 18.89 -1.30 5.54
N ASN A 127 19.76 -0.45 4.98
CA ASN A 127 19.87 0.94 5.41
C ASN A 127 18.65 1.76 4.97
N ILE A 128 18.29 1.66 3.69
CA ILE A 128 17.10 2.32 3.14
C ILE A 128 15.86 1.83 3.89
N TYR A 129 15.73 0.52 4.05
CA TYR A 129 14.52 -0.06 4.63
C TYR A 129 14.38 0.27 6.11
N THR A 130 15.48 0.26 6.88
CA THR A 130 15.47 0.72 8.28
C THR A 130 14.98 2.15 8.39
N SER A 131 15.41 3.04 7.50
CA SER A 131 14.95 4.44 7.47
C SER A 131 13.44 4.52 7.21
N ILE A 132 12.95 3.79 6.19
CA ILE A 132 11.52 3.73 5.85
C ILE A 132 10.70 3.22 7.04
N LEU A 133 11.12 2.11 7.64
CA LEU A 133 10.42 1.49 8.76
C LEU A 133 10.39 2.40 9.99
N ASN A 134 11.49 3.12 10.27
CA ASN A 134 11.51 4.06 11.39
C ASN A 134 10.56 5.25 11.18
N GLU A 135 10.51 5.81 9.96
CA GLU A 135 9.57 6.88 9.65
C GLU A 135 8.12 6.39 9.67
N ALA A 136 7.83 5.22 9.08
CA ALA A 136 6.51 4.61 9.12
C ALA A 136 6.07 4.30 10.57
N HIS A 137 6.98 3.77 11.39
CA HIS A 137 6.73 3.51 12.81
C HIS A 137 6.44 4.78 13.60
N SER A 138 7.09 5.91 13.26
CA SER A 138 6.83 7.20 13.91
C SER A 138 5.39 7.69 13.71
N CYS A 139 4.70 7.20 12.66
CA CYS A 139 3.30 7.51 12.39
C CYS A 139 2.34 6.74 13.32
N LEU A 140 2.84 5.87 14.20
CA LEU A 140 2.06 5.09 15.16
C LEU A 140 2.19 5.63 16.59
N ASP A 141 1.11 5.52 17.37
CA ASP A 141 1.03 6.06 18.73
C ASP A 141 1.79 5.20 19.75
N ALA A 142 3.00 5.60 20.12
CA ALA A 142 3.80 4.93 21.13
C ALA A 142 3.08 4.80 22.49
N GLY A 143 2.25 5.78 22.86
CA GLY A 143 1.45 5.75 24.11
C GLY A 143 0.35 4.69 24.11
N LYS A 144 0.03 4.11 22.95
CA LYS A 144 -0.90 3.00 22.78
C LYS A 144 -0.21 1.70 22.35
N ASN A 145 1.08 1.54 22.67
CA ASN A 145 1.90 0.42 22.19
C ASN A 145 1.81 0.27 20.66
N TYR A 146 1.88 1.39 19.94
CA TYR A 146 1.80 1.49 18.49
C TYR A 146 0.46 1.01 17.86
N LYS A 147 -0.55 0.71 18.70
CA LYS A 147 -1.92 0.33 18.27
C LYS A 147 -2.83 1.56 18.14
N GLY A 148 -2.34 2.56 17.44
CA GLY A 148 -3.05 3.83 17.25
C GLY A 148 -2.33 4.76 16.29
N ARG A 149 -3.02 5.85 15.93
CA ARG A 149 -2.49 6.91 15.10
C ARG A 149 -1.69 7.89 15.93
N ALA A 150 -0.47 8.20 15.52
CA ALA A 150 0.29 9.28 16.15
C ALA A 150 -0.33 10.63 15.79
N LYS A 151 -0.05 11.65 16.61
CA LYS A 151 -0.28 13.05 16.24
C LYS A 151 1.03 13.63 15.71
N GLN A 152 0.98 14.23 14.52
CA GLN A 152 2.13 14.87 13.89
C GLN A 152 1.72 16.20 13.26
N ASN A 153 2.65 17.14 13.22
CA ASN A 153 2.51 18.35 12.41
C ASN A 153 2.73 17.99 10.94
N VAL A 154 1.74 18.29 10.09
CA VAL A 154 1.76 18.03 8.64
C VAL A 154 1.34 19.28 7.89
N THR A 155 1.82 19.43 6.65
CA THR A 155 1.53 20.59 5.81
C THR A 155 0.32 20.30 4.93
N ARG A 156 -0.80 20.97 5.20
CA ARG A 156 -2.04 20.88 4.43
C ARG A 156 -2.35 22.21 3.78
N GLY A 157 -2.41 22.24 2.45
CA GLY A 157 -2.70 23.48 1.71
C GLY A 157 -1.71 24.62 2.04
N GLY A 158 -0.44 24.27 2.26
CA GLY A 158 0.63 25.22 2.61
C GLY A 158 0.66 25.66 4.08
N LYS A 159 -0.19 25.11 4.95
CA LYS A 159 -0.22 25.44 6.38
C LYS A 159 0.14 24.24 7.24
N LEU A 160 0.96 24.47 8.27
CA LEU A 160 1.28 23.46 9.27
C LEU A 160 0.10 23.26 10.21
N VAL A 161 -0.36 22.02 10.36
CA VAL A 161 -1.48 21.63 11.23
C VAL A 161 -1.17 20.32 11.94
N GLU A 162 -1.57 20.18 13.21
CA GLU A 162 -1.49 18.89 13.90
C GLU A 162 -2.63 17.97 13.42
N MET A 163 -2.29 16.77 12.96
CA MET A 163 -3.26 15.76 12.54
C MET A 163 -2.90 14.38 13.09
N GLU A 164 -3.92 13.52 13.23
CA GLU A 164 -3.68 12.09 13.39
C GLU A 164 -3.10 11.54 12.07
N VAL A 165 -2.04 10.76 12.16
CA VAL A 165 -1.40 10.11 11.02
C VAL A 165 -1.30 8.61 11.22
N SER A 166 -1.18 7.86 10.12
CA SER A 166 -0.82 6.45 10.14
C SER A 166 0.05 6.09 8.95
N PRO A 167 0.90 5.06 9.06
CA PRO A 167 1.60 4.54 7.91
C PRO A 167 0.60 3.82 6.98
N HIS A 168 0.98 3.67 5.72
CA HIS A 168 0.27 2.91 4.70
C HIS A 168 1.31 2.27 3.78
N LEU A 169 1.26 0.94 3.65
CA LEU A 169 2.10 0.17 2.72
C LEU A 169 1.32 -0.15 1.44
N ASN A 170 1.95 0.06 0.30
CA ASN A 170 1.50 -0.44 -1.00
C ASN A 170 2.70 -1.05 -1.75
N ILE A 171 2.61 -2.33 -2.10
CA ILE A 171 3.62 -3.02 -2.92
C ILE A 171 2.98 -3.44 -4.22
N TYR A 172 3.42 -2.88 -5.34
CA TYR A 172 2.69 -3.00 -6.60
C TYR A 172 3.59 -3.14 -7.81
N MET A 173 3.01 -3.63 -8.89
CA MET A 173 3.58 -3.56 -10.23
C MET A 173 2.68 -2.69 -11.11
N TYR A 174 3.31 -1.99 -12.06
CA TYR A 174 2.57 -1.30 -13.11
C TYR A 174 2.03 -2.31 -14.13
N LEU A 175 0.74 -2.19 -14.43
CA LEU A 175 0.08 -2.89 -15.52
C LEU A 175 0.23 -2.06 -16.80
N PRO A 176 0.77 -2.64 -17.89
CA PRO A 176 0.71 -2.03 -19.21
C PRO A 176 -0.73 -1.63 -19.61
N TYR A 177 -0.86 -0.60 -20.43
CA TYR A 177 -2.14 -0.26 -21.04
C TYR A 177 -2.65 -1.44 -21.88
N ASN A 178 -3.94 -1.77 -21.81
CA ASN A 178 -4.54 -2.94 -22.45
C ASN A 178 -4.04 -4.32 -21.97
N SER A 179 -3.55 -4.43 -20.72
CA SER A 179 -3.20 -5.75 -20.17
C SER A 179 -4.36 -6.74 -20.27
N SER A 180 -4.03 -7.92 -20.78
CA SER A 180 -4.88 -9.09 -20.83
C SER A 180 -5.05 -9.74 -19.46
N LYS A 181 -6.03 -10.65 -19.35
CA LYS A 181 -6.24 -11.44 -18.13
C LYS A 181 -5.01 -12.24 -17.73
N SER A 182 -4.33 -12.87 -18.69
CA SER A 182 -3.12 -13.65 -18.41
C SER A 182 -1.95 -12.79 -17.92
N GLU A 183 -1.83 -11.55 -18.40
CA GLU A 183 -0.83 -10.60 -17.87
C GLU A 183 -1.13 -10.20 -16.42
N MET A 184 -2.39 -9.96 -16.07
CA MET A 184 -2.79 -9.70 -14.69
C MET A 184 -2.56 -10.92 -13.80
N GLU A 185 -2.92 -12.12 -14.25
CA GLU A 185 -2.62 -13.38 -13.55
C GLU A 185 -1.12 -13.56 -13.30
N ASN A 186 -0.28 -13.23 -14.29
CA ASN A 186 1.18 -13.24 -14.12
C ASN A 186 1.67 -12.27 -13.04
N ILE A 187 1.07 -11.08 -12.92
CA ILE A 187 1.42 -10.13 -11.84
C ILE A 187 0.98 -10.68 -10.48
N PHE A 188 -0.23 -11.24 -10.36
CA PHE A 188 -0.66 -11.91 -9.14
C PHE A 188 0.32 -13.02 -8.74
N THR A 189 0.69 -13.91 -9.66
CA THR A 189 1.68 -14.97 -9.40
C THR A 189 3.04 -14.39 -8.99
N THR A 190 3.47 -13.29 -9.61
CA THR A 190 4.75 -12.64 -9.28
C THR A 190 4.73 -12.03 -7.88
N LEU A 191 3.61 -11.42 -7.49
CA LEU A 191 3.44 -10.77 -6.17
C LEU A 191 3.00 -11.74 -5.07
N GLN A 192 2.60 -12.97 -5.40
CA GLN A 192 2.11 -13.95 -4.43
C GLN A 192 3.08 -14.16 -3.24
N PRO A 193 4.40 -14.34 -3.44
CA PRO A 193 5.33 -14.48 -2.32
C PRO A 193 5.41 -13.24 -1.43
N VAL A 194 5.25 -12.04 -2.03
CA VAL A 194 5.19 -10.77 -1.29
C VAL A 194 3.92 -10.71 -0.46
N TYR A 195 2.77 -11.04 -1.05
CA TYR A 195 1.49 -11.06 -0.36
C TYR A 195 1.50 -11.98 0.86
N GLU A 196 2.01 -13.20 0.69
CA GLU A 196 2.15 -14.18 1.77
C GLU A 196 3.08 -13.70 2.88
N LEU A 197 4.22 -13.09 2.50
CA LEU A 197 5.14 -12.50 3.46
C LEU A 197 4.47 -11.37 4.26
N VAL A 198 3.78 -10.46 3.59
CA VAL A 198 3.10 -9.33 4.24
C VAL A 198 2.02 -9.84 5.20
N ILE A 199 1.25 -10.87 4.82
CA ILE A 199 0.31 -11.54 5.73
C ILE A 199 1.03 -12.09 6.95
N LYS A 200 2.09 -12.87 6.73
CA LYS A 200 2.87 -13.48 7.82
C LYS A 200 3.34 -12.42 8.80
N GLN A 201 3.98 -11.35 8.30
CA GLN A 201 4.49 -10.26 9.14
C GLN A 201 3.39 -9.42 9.80
N SER A 202 2.18 -9.43 9.25
CA SER A 202 1.06 -8.66 9.82
C SER A 202 0.25 -9.43 10.86
N THR A 203 0.49 -10.73 11.06
CA THR A 203 -0.37 -11.62 11.87
C THR A 203 0.36 -12.44 12.95
N GLN A 204 1.62 -12.81 12.74
CA GLN A 204 2.44 -13.59 13.67
C GLN A 204 3.27 -12.65 14.56
#